data_AF-A0A836SL12-F1
#
_entry.id   AF-A0A836SL12-F1
#
_cell.length_a   1.000
_cell.length_b   1.000
_cell.length_c   1.000
_cell.angle_alpha   90.00
_cell.angle_beta   90.00
_cell.angle_gamma   90.00
#
_symmetry.space_group_name_H-M   'P 1'
#
loop_
_entity.id
_entity.type
_entity.pdbx_description
1 polymer ?
#
loop_
_entity_poly.entity_id
_entity_poly.type
_entity_poly.pdbx_seq_one_letter_code
_entity_poly.pdbx_strand_id
1 'polypeptide(L)'
;MRVIFVGDVVGRPGRKALKGLLPGLIKFYGADFCIANGENAAGGKGITQKVAEEMFSCGVDVLTSGNHVWDRKEGISYVQSASNLLRPANYPPDVGGIGYGVFRSRSGVPVGVINLQGRTFMP
;
A
#
# COMPACT_ATOMS: atom_id res chain seq x y z
N MET A 1 -17.49 2.12 -11.57
CA MET A 1 -16.32 1.76 -10.76
C MET A 1 -15.78 2.99 -10.07
N ARG A 2 -15.71 3.00 -8.75
CA ARG A 2 -15.14 4.12 -7.96
C ARG A 2 -13.91 3.64 -7.19
N VAL A 3 -12.83 4.41 -7.26
CA VAL A 3 -11.56 4.08 -6.59
C VAL A 3 -11.25 5.15 -5.55
N ILE A 4 -10.88 4.72 -4.35
CA ILE A 4 -10.27 5.59 -3.33
C ILE A 4 -8.76 5.34 -3.35
N PHE A 5 -7.98 6.41 -3.42
CA PHE A 5 -6.53 6.36 -3.20
C PHE A 5 -6.22 7.17 -1.94
N VAL A 6 -5.67 6.52 -0.93
CA VAL A 6 -5.17 7.16 0.29
C VAL A 6 -3.68 7.43 0.11
N GLY A 7 -3.27 8.67 0.33
CA GLY A 7 -1.85 9.02 0.35
C GLY A 7 -1.10 8.38 1.52
N ASP A 8 0.11 8.87 1.78
CA ASP A 8 1.02 8.34 2.79
C ASP A 8 0.37 8.19 4.17
N VAL A 9 0.27 6.94 4.61
CA VAL A 9 -0.17 6.60 5.96
C VAL A 9 1.03 6.67 6.89
N VAL A 10 1.14 7.76 7.66
CA VAL A 10 2.31 8.02 8.52
C VAL A 10 2.08 7.56 9.96
N GLY A 11 2.81 6.52 10.36
CA GLY A 11 2.90 6.07 11.75
C GLY A 11 1.55 5.74 12.41
N ARG A 12 1.51 5.78 13.75
CA ARG A 12 0.30 5.46 14.52
C ARG A 12 -0.87 6.43 14.25
N PRO A 13 -0.65 7.77 14.12
CA PRO A 13 -1.73 8.70 13.80
C PRO A 13 -2.38 8.40 12.44
N GLY A 14 -1.58 8.15 11.40
CA GLY A 14 -2.09 7.81 10.07
C GLY A 14 -2.94 6.54 10.09
N ARG A 15 -2.46 5.48 10.76
CA ARG A 15 -3.24 4.23 10.88
C ARG A 15 -4.53 4.39 11.67
N LYS A 16 -4.54 5.23 12.72
CA LYS A 16 -5.77 5.58 13.45
C LYS A 16 -6.78 6.30 12.55
N ALA A 17 -6.31 7.26 11.76
CA ALA A 17 -7.16 7.98 10.81
C ALA A 17 -7.72 7.03 9.75
N LEU A 18 -6.87 6.17 9.17
CA LEU A 18 -7.28 5.15 8.21
C LEU A 18 -8.38 4.25 8.81
N LYS A 19 -8.15 3.70 10.00
CA LYS A 19 -9.09 2.81 10.69
C LYS A 19 -10.42 3.49 11.03
N GLY A 20 -10.38 4.75 11.46
CA GLY A 20 -11.58 5.49 11.87
C GLY A 20 -12.42 6.04 10.71
N LEU A 21 -11.79 6.34 9.56
CA LEU A 21 -12.43 7.06 8.46
C LEU A 21 -12.69 6.20 7.23
N LEU A 22 -11.73 5.34 6.85
CA LEU A 22 -11.77 4.65 5.56
C LEU A 22 -13.02 3.78 5.36
N PRO A 23 -13.47 2.94 6.32
CA PRO A 23 -14.67 2.13 6.13
C PRO A 23 -15.91 2.98 5.85
N GLY A 24 -16.03 4.13 6.52
CA GLY A 24 -17.11 5.09 6.30
C GLY A 24 -17.05 5.74 4.92
N LEU A 25 -15.85 6.12 4.47
CA LEU A 25 -15.63 6.70 3.14
C LEU A 25 -15.92 5.71 2.02
N ILE A 26 -15.50 4.44 2.17
CA ILE A 26 -15.81 3.37 1.22
C ILE A 26 -17.34 3.24 1.07
N LYS A 27 -18.09 3.21 2.18
CA LYS A 27 -19.54 3.14 2.15
C LYS A 27 -20.17 4.40 1.54
N PHE A 28 -19.74 5.58 1.96
CA PHE A 28 -20.31 6.86 1.52
C PHE A 28 -20.15 7.08 0.02
N TYR A 29 -18.95 6.84 -0.51
CA TYR A 29 -18.68 6.98 -1.93
C TYR A 29 -19.11 5.75 -2.74
N GLY A 30 -19.47 4.63 -2.11
CA GLY A 30 -19.67 3.36 -2.79
C GLY A 30 -18.42 2.94 -3.56
N ALA A 31 -17.26 3.00 -2.90
CA ALA A 31 -15.97 2.68 -3.52
C ALA A 31 -15.86 1.17 -3.80
N ASP A 32 -15.49 0.83 -5.03
CA ASP A 32 -15.30 -0.54 -5.49
C ASP A 32 -13.89 -1.05 -5.18
N PHE A 33 -12.92 -0.15 -5.07
CA PHE A 33 -11.51 -0.46 -4.88
C PHE A 33 -10.81 0.63 -4.07
N CYS A 34 -9.87 0.24 -3.22
CA CYS A 34 -9.13 1.13 -2.35
C CYS A 34 -7.64 0.81 -2.41
N ILE A 35 -6.83 1.84 -2.64
CA ILE A 35 -5.38 1.78 -2.61
C ILE A 35 -4.90 2.69 -1.47
N ALA A 36 -3.83 2.32 -0.78
CA ALA A 36 -3.17 3.20 0.18
C ALA A 36 -1.64 3.15 0.04
N ASN A 37 -0.95 4.28 0.20
CA ASN A 37 0.51 4.29 0.33
C ASN A 37 0.91 3.98 1.79
N GLY A 38 1.60 2.85 1.99
CA GLY A 38 2.04 2.36 3.29
C GLY A 38 3.51 2.62 3.62
N GLU A 39 4.24 3.42 2.83
CA GLU A 39 5.70 3.55 2.97
C GLU A 39 6.16 4.11 4.33
N ASN A 40 5.29 4.83 5.03
CA ASN A 40 5.57 5.46 6.33
C ASN A 40 4.78 4.82 7.49
N ALA A 41 4.16 3.68 7.26
CA ALA A 41 3.13 3.13 8.15
C ALA A 41 3.72 2.52 9.43
N ALA A 42 4.92 1.96 9.41
CA ALA A 42 5.56 1.39 10.60
C ALA A 42 6.47 2.42 11.27
N GLY A 43 6.02 3.02 12.38
CA GLY A 43 6.86 3.96 13.16
C GLY A 43 7.41 5.14 12.36
N GLY A 44 6.72 5.56 11.30
CA GLY A 44 7.08 6.71 10.46
C GLY A 44 7.91 6.39 9.22
N LYS A 45 8.47 5.18 9.08
CA LYS A 45 9.25 4.72 7.91
C LYS A 45 9.18 3.20 7.76
N GLY A 46 8.95 2.75 6.54
CA GLY A 46 8.74 1.37 6.15
C GLY A 46 7.42 0.78 6.59
N ILE A 47 7.29 -0.52 6.39
CA ILE A 47 6.08 -1.29 6.67
C ILE A 47 6.45 -2.65 7.26
N THR A 48 5.57 -3.22 8.08
CA THR A 48 5.72 -4.56 8.65
C THR A 48 4.47 -5.36 8.31
N GLN A 49 4.55 -6.70 8.34
CA GLN A 49 3.39 -7.56 8.05
C GLN A 49 2.17 -7.18 8.90
N LYS A 50 2.37 -7.04 10.21
CA LYS A 50 1.32 -6.65 11.16
C LYS A 50 0.65 -5.32 10.78
N VAL A 51 1.44 -4.34 10.34
CA VAL A 51 0.92 -3.02 9.94
C VAL A 51 0.18 -3.10 8.61
N ALA A 52 0.69 -3.86 7.62
CA ALA A 52 0.01 -4.06 6.36
C ALA A 52 -1.34 -4.76 6.56
N GLU A 53 -1.38 -5.83 7.36
CA GLU A 53 -2.61 -6.55 7.71
C GLU A 53 -3.62 -5.65 8.45
N GLU A 54 -3.15 -4.78 9.35
CA GLU A 54 -4.01 -3.76 9.98
C GLU A 54 -4.67 -2.87 8.92
N MET A 55 -3.92 -2.41 7.92
CA MET A 55 -4.43 -1.55 6.86
C MET A 55 -5.40 -2.28 5.93
N PHE A 56 -5.09 -3.53 5.55
CA PHE A 56 -6.00 -4.38 4.77
C PHE A 56 -7.32 -4.61 5.50
N SER A 57 -7.27 -4.84 6.82
CA SER A 57 -8.48 -4.99 7.64
C SER A 57 -9.39 -3.75 7.68
N CYS A 58 -8.86 -2.57 7.30
CA CYS A 58 -9.63 -1.33 7.18
C CYS A 58 -10.35 -1.18 5.82
N GLY A 59 -10.14 -2.10 4.89
CA GLY A 59 -10.74 -2.09 3.55
C GLY A 59 -9.81 -1.63 2.43
N VAL A 60 -8.50 -1.52 2.68
CA VAL A 60 -7.51 -1.37 1.60
C VAL A 60 -7.43 -2.67 0.81
N ASP A 61 -7.42 -2.59 -0.52
CA ASP A 61 -7.28 -3.77 -1.38
C ASP A 61 -5.82 -3.99 -1.81
N VAL A 62 -5.11 -2.89 -2.10
CA VAL A 62 -3.70 -2.89 -2.49
C VAL A 62 -2.92 -1.82 -1.74
N LEU A 63 -1.76 -2.19 -1.23
CA LEU A 63 -0.80 -1.24 -0.69
C LEU A 63 0.24 -0.88 -1.76
N THR A 64 0.52 0.41 -1.88
CA THR A 64 1.71 0.93 -2.55
C THR A 64 2.73 1.37 -1.49
N SER A 65 3.93 1.69 -1.92
CA SER A 65 5.03 2.13 -1.05
C SER A 65 5.93 3.11 -1.80
N GLY A 66 7.12 3.38 -1.27
CA GLY A 66 8.08 4.33 -1.84
C GLY A 66 9.49 4.00 -1.37
N ASN A 67 10.30 5.03 -1.16
CA ASN A 67 11.72 4.86 -0.86
C ASN A 67 11.98 4.24 0.51
N HIS A 68 11.02 4.31 1.43
CA HIS A 68 11.14 3.75 2.78
C HIS A 68 10.73 2.27 2.86
N VAL A 69 10.35 1.62 1.76
CA VAL A 69 9.80 0.25 1.77
C VAL A 69 10.71 -0.79 2.45
N TRP A 70 12.04 -0.57 2.46
CA TRP A 70 13.04 -1.48 3.03
C TRP A 70 13.50 -1.12 4.45
N ASP A 71 13.02 -0.03 5.04
CA ASP A 71 13.55 0.52 6.31
C ASP A 71 13.25 -0.36 7.54
N ARG A 72 12.28 -1.29 7.42
CA ARG A 72 11.93 -2.23 8.49
C ARG A 72 12.46 -3.62 8.16
N LYS A 73 13.54 -4.02 8.84
CA LYS A 73 14.17 -5.35 8.68
C LYS A 73 13.16 -6.49 8.81
N GLU A 74 12.28 -6.42 9.80
CA GLU A 74 11.21 -7.40 10.03
C GLU A 74 10.13 -7.44 8.93
N GLY A 75 10.05 -6.40 8.08
CA GLY A 75 9.10 -6.30 6.98
C GLY A 75 9.64 -6.80 5.63
N ILE A 76 10.95 -7.00 5.49
CA ILE A 76 11.59 -7.31 4.18
C ILE A 76 11.02 -8.60 3.58
N SER A 77 10.97 -9.68 4.35
CA SER A 77 10.43 -10.96 3.89
C SER A 77 8.96 -10.86 3.47
N TYR A 78 8.20 -10.01 4.16
CA TYR A 78 6.80 -9.75 3.83
C TYR A 78 6.66 -8.95 2.52
N VAL A 79 7.41 -7.87 2.35
CA VAL A 79 7.44 -7.09 1.09
C VAL A 79 7.78 -7.99 -0.10
N GLN A 80 8.67 -8.96 0.09
CA GLN A 80 9.09 -9.88 -0.97
C GLN A 80 8.05 -10.94 -1.34
N SER A 81 7.17 -11.33 -0.39
CA SER A 81 6.21 -12.42 -0.55
C SER A 81 4.76 -11.97 -0.73
N ALA A 82 4.43 -10.74 -0.35
CA ALA A 82 3.07 -10.21 -0.42
C ALA A 82 2.62 -10.01 -1.87
N SER A 83 1.44 -10.51 -2.20
CA SER A 83 0.87 -10.42 -3.56
C SER A 83 0.11 -9.12 -3.82
N ASN A 84 -0.12 -8.29 -2.79
CA ASN A 84 -0.89 -7.04 -2.85
C ASN A 84 -0.22 -5.87 -2.11
N LEU A 85 1.08 -5.95 -1.88
CA LEU A 85 1.94 -4.86 -1.44
C LEU A 85 2.99 -4.58 -2.52
N LEU A 86 2.88 -3.43 -3.18
CA LEU A 86 3.72 -3.05 -4.30
C LEU A 86 4.91 -2.21 -3.84
N ARG A 87 6.13 -2.65 -4.17
CA ARG A 87 7.35 -1.81 -4.14
C ARG A 87 7.48 -1.03 -5.44
N PRO A 88 8.30 0.04 -5.54
CA PRO A 88 8.46 0.73 -6.81
C PRO A 88 9.03 -0.19 -7.89
N ALA A 89 8.36 -0.29 -9.04
CA ALA A 89 8.65 -1.25 -10.11
C ALA A 89 10.01 -1.01 -10.77
N ASN A 90 10.53 0.22 -10.70
CA ASN A 90 11.83 0.62 -11.22
C ASN A 90 13.01 0.38 -10.26
N TYR A 91 12.83 -0.41 -9.19
CA TYR A 91 13.96 -1.02 -8.47
C TYR A 91 14.68 -2.08 -9.33
N PRO A 92 15.98 -2.35 -9.06
CA PRO A 92 16.75 -3.40 -9.72
C PRO A 92 16.04 -4.77 -9.73
N PRO A 93 16.27 -5.61 -10.76
CA PRO A 93 15.53 -6.86 -10.98
C PRO A 93 15.81 -7.95 -9.93
N ASP A 94 16.93 -7.87 -9.22
CA ASP A 94 17.35 -8.76 -8.15
C ASP A 94 16.65 -8.46 -6.80
N VAL A 95 15.90 -7.36 -6.72
CA VAL A 95 15.14 -7.00 -5.53
C VAL A 95 13.75 -7.64 -5.59
N GLY A 96 13.49 -8.54 -4.65
CA GLY A 96 12.22 -9.27 -4.54
C GLY A 96 11.00 -8.37 -4.30
N GLY A 97 9.82 -8.99 -4.33
CA GLY A 97 8.53 -8.29 -4.28
C GLY A 97 8.07 -7.81 -5.65
N ILE A 98 6.83 -7.37 -5.74
CA ILE A 98 6.17 -7.01 -7.00
C ILE A 98 6.06 -5.49 -7.18
N GLY A 99 6.24 -5.03 -8.42
CA GLY A 99 6.13 -3.60 -8.77
C GLY A 99 4.76 -3.17 -9.27
N TYR A 100 3.99 -4.13 -9.75
CA TYR A 100 2.68 -3.94 -10.36
C TYR A 100 1.87 -5.24 -10.28
N GLY A 101 0.57 -5.14 -10.51
CA GLY A 101 -0.31 -6.31 -10.58
C GLY A 101 -1.70 -5.95 -11.11
N VAL A 102 -2.46 -6.98 -11.46
CA VAL A 102 -3.89 -6.86 -11.79
C VAL A 102 -4.69 -7.47 -10.65
N PHE A 103 -5.51 -6.66 -10.02
CA PHE A 103 -6.31 -7.01 -8.85
C PHE A 103 -7.79 -7.03 -9.21
N ARG A 104 -8.61 -7.67 -8.38
CA ARG A 104 -10.06 -7.70 -8.58
C ARG A 104 -10.73 -6.68 -7.67
N SER A 105 -11.55 -5.80 -8.23
CA SER A 105 -12.41 -4.93 -7.45
C SER A 105 -13.48 -5.74 -6.71
N ARG A 106 -14.18 -5.11 -5.76
CA ARG A 106 -15.35 -5.69 -5.09
C ARG A 106 -16.46 -6.10 -6.06
N SER A 107 -16.54 -5.43 -7.22
CA SER A 107 -17.46 -5.73 -8.32
C SER A 107 -16.89 -6.72 -9.36
N GLY A 108 -15.70 -7.27 -9.13
CA GLY A 108 -15.04 -8.26 -10.01
C GLY A 108 -14.29 -7.68 -11.21
N VAL A 109 -14.34 -6.36 -11.40
CA VAL A 109 -13.65 -5.65 -12.48
C VAL A 109 -12.14 -5.71 -12.23
N PRO A 110 -11.32 -6.08 -13.24
CA PRO A 110 -9.87 -6.06 -13.09
C PRO A 110 -9.33 -4.63 -12.98
N VAL A 111 -8.43 -4.39 -12.03
CA VAL A 111 -7.76 -3.10 -11.78
C VAL A 111 -6.25 -3.29 -11.84
N GLY A 112 -5.60 -2.69 -12.82
CA GLY A 112 -4.14 -2.63 -12.90
C GLY A 112 -3.59 -1.56 -11.96
N VAL A 113 -2.63 -1.91 -11.11
CA VAL A 113 -1.92 -0.98 -10.23
C VAL A 113 -0.43 -1.11 -10.46
N ILE A 114 0.26 0.02 -10.64
CA ILE A 114 1.72 0.11 -10.76
C ILE A 114 2.23 1.11 -9.73
N ASN A 115 3.34 0.77 -9.08
CA ASN A 115 4.07 1.67 -8.20
C ASN A 115 5.39 2.07 -8.88
N LEU A 116 5.76 3.34 -8.88
CA LEU A 116 7.01 3.85 -9.46
C LEU A 116 7.60 4.92 -8.54
N GLN A 117 8.92 5.02 -8.54
CA GLN A 117 9.64 6.03 -7.78
C GLN A 117 10.35 6.99 -8.74
N GLY A 118 10.26 8.29 -8.46
CA GLY A 118 11.03 9.30 -9.18
C GLY A 118 12.54 9.09 -9.03
N ARG A 119 13.33 9.83 -9.82
CA ARG A 119 14.81 9.80 -9.73
C ARG A 119 15.42 11.15 -9.35
N THR A 120 14.70 12.24 -9.59
CA THR A 120 15.17 13.58 -9.23
C THR A 120 15.15 13.73 -7.72
N PHE A 121 16.32 14.03 -7.13
CA PHE A 121 16.51 14.17 -5.68
C PHE A 121 16.17 12.92 -4.85
N MET A 122 16.19 11.74 -5.47
CA MET A 122 15.98 10.48 -4.76
C MET A 122 17.31 9.81 -4.42
N PRO A 123 17.41 9.18 -3.23
CA PRO A 123 18.59 8.44 -2.80
C PRO A 123 18.80 7.15 -3.61
#